data_AF-A0AAU6WJX5-F1
#
_entry.id   AF-A0AAU6WJX5-F1
#
_cell.length_a   1.000
_cell.length_b   1.000
_cell.length_c   1.000
_cell.angle_alpha   90.00
_cell.angle_beta   90.00
_cell.angle_gamma   90.00
#
_symmetry.space_group_name_H-M   'P 1'
#
loop_
_entity.id
_entity.type
_entity.pdbx_description
1 polymer ?
#
loop_
_entity_poly.entity_id
_entity_poly.type
_entity_poly.pdbx_seq_one_letter_code
_entity_poly.pdbx_strand_id
1 'polypeptide(L)'
;MELAGMIAEMGSYIAEKEYPEIKLSLSNIYLIDALPALLSPMSKTAQEAAHERLTKLGVKIILNVAVKDYVDQQVILADGRSIETETLIWTSGVIGREVPGIPAESLGKGRRILVDAYNKVQGTKNIYALGDIALQFTDKNFPKGHPQLAQVAIQHAVNLGKNLKRLEDDKVLVPFSYNNKGSMAIISKFNAVVDLPKFSYKGFIAWLTWLFIHIIPLITFRSKARLAFNWLRLFITNNPSIRLILRPKKDTGQ
;
A
#
# COMPACT_ATOMS: atom_id res chain seq x y z
N MET A 1 6.42 2.69 -2.09
CA MET A 1 7.57 1.87 -1.63
C MET A 1 7.62 0.54 -2.37
N GLU A 2 6.67 -0.38 -2.14
CA GLU A 2 6.69 -1.73 -2.74
C GLU A 2 6.83 -1.69 -4.27
N LEU A 3 6.03 -0.83 -4.92
CA LEU A 3 6.06 -0.63 -6.37
C LEU A 3 7.46 -0.20 -6.87
N ALA A 4 8.11 0.74 -6.19
CA ALA A 4 9.44 1.22 -6.58
C ALA A 4 10.49 0.10 -6.49
N GLY A 5 10.41 -0.74 -5.46
CA GLY A 5 11.31 -1.88 -5.31
C GLY A 5 11.09 -2.95 -6.36
N MET A 6 9.83 -3.25 -6.70
CA MET A 6 9.48 -4.17 -7.79
C MET A 6 9.94 -3.64 -9.16
N ILE A 7 9.71 -2.36 -9.46
CA ILE A 7 10.16 -1.75 -10.73
C ILE A 7 11.69 -1.75 -10.82
N ALA A 8 12.39 -1.38 -9.74
CA ALA A 8 13.85 -1.38 -9.71
C ALA A 8 14.42 -2.78 -9.95
N GLU A 9 13.84 -3.79 -9.31
CA GLU A 9 14.26 -5.18 -9.49
C GLU A 9 13.94 -5.71 -10.90
N MET A 10 12.77 -5.39 -11.45
CA MET A 10 12.43 -5.72 -12.84
C MET A 10 13.39 -5.05 -13.82
N GLY A 11 13.72 -3.77 -13.60
CA GLY A 11 14.67 -3.02 -14.40
C GLY A 11 16.06 -3.63 -14.41
N SER A 12 16.57 -4.05 -13.24
CA SER A 12 17.91 -4.66 -13.14
C SER A 12 18.01 -6.03 -13.79
N TYR A 13 16.97 -6.87 -13.75
CA TYR A 13 17.07 -8.27 -14.18
C TYR A 13 16.35 -8.60 -15.49
N ILE A 14 15.17 -8.03 -15.73
CA ILE A 14 14.31 -8.42 -16.85
C ILE A 14 14.68 -7.60 -18.07
N ALA A 15 14.89 -6.29 -17.90
CA ALA A 15 15.15 -5.44 -19.03
C ALA A 15 16.53 -5.74 -19.66
N GLU A 16 17.56 -6.04 -18.86
CA GLU A 16 18.88 -6.42 -19.40
C GLU A 16 18.80 -7.74 -20.20
N LYS A 17 17.97 -8.68 -19.74
CA LYS A 17 17.79 -9.98 -20.38
C LYS A 17 16.94 -9.93 -21.65
N GLU A 18 15.80 -9.23 -21.60
CA GLU A 18 14.79 -9.25 -22.68
C GLU A 18 14.98 -8.09 -23.67
N TYR A 19 15.71 -7.04 -23.28
CA TYR A 19 16.01 -5.86 -24.12
C TYR A 19 17.49 -5.47 -24.03
N PRO A 20 18.42 -6.35 -24.42
CA PRO A 20 19.87 -6.07 -24.35
C PRO A 20 20.29 -4.84 -25.17
N GLU A 21 19.49 -4.45 -26.18
CA GLU A 21 19.68 -3.24 -26.97
C GLU A 21 19.38 -1.93 -26.20
N ILE A 22 18.63 -2.00 -25.09
CA ILE A 22 18.33 -0.84 -24.25
C ILE A 22 19.41 -0.72 -23.18
N LYS A 23 20.23 0.32 -23.26
CA LYS A 23 21.15 0.68 -22.17
C LYS A 23 20.36 1.20 -20.97
N LEU A 24 20.05 0.31 -20.03
CA LEU A 24 19.31 0.60 -18.80
C LEU A 24 20.05 1.50 -17.81
N SER A 25 21.33 1.79 -18.07
CA SER A 25 22.11 2.78 -17.31
C SER A 25 21.49 4.19 -17.31
N LEU A 26 20.44 4.42 -18.11
CA LEU A 26 19.78 5.72 -18.30
C LEU A 26 18.48 5.89 -17.48
N SER A 27 17.93 4.83 -16.87
CA SER A 27 16.64 4.92 -16.18
C SER A 27 16.82 5.15 -14.68
N ASN A 28 16.62 6.40 -14.24
CA ASN A 28 16.59 6.75 -12.82
C ASN A 28 15.21 6.49 -12.22
N ILE A 29 15.15 5.79 -11.09
CA ILE A 29 13.91 5.63 -10.32
C ILE A 29 13.99 6.54 -9.11
N TYR A 30 13.09 7.52 -9.03
CA TYR A 30 12.96 8.40 -7.87
C TYR A 30 11.78 7.93 -7.00
N LEU A 31 12.00 7.82 -5.69
CA LEU A 31 10.96 7.60 -4.70
C LEU A 31 10.90 8.81 -3.79
N ILE A 32 9.82 9.58 -3.91
CA ILE A 32 9.62 10.84 -3.19
C ILE A 32 8.57 10.64 -2.10
N ASP A 33 8.86 11.06 -0.87
CA ASP A 33 7.93 11.04 0.25
C ASP A 33 8.04 12.35 1.06
N ALA A 34 6.90 12.89 1.47
CA ALA A 34 6.84 14.10 2.29
C ALA A 34 7.27 13.82 3.74
N LEU A 35 7.26 12.56 4.17
CA LEU A 35 7.62 12.15 5.53
C LEU A 35 9.13 11.92 5.67
N PRO A 36 9.66 11.93 6.91
CA PRO A 36 11.09 11.72 7.18
C PRO A 36 11.57 10.29 6.97
N ALA A 37 10.67 9.33 6.75
CA ALA A 37 11.02 7.92 6.59
C ALA A 37 10.04 7.17 5.69
N LEU A 38 10.57 6.25 4.88
CA LEU A 38 9.75 5.23 4.22
C LEU A 38 9.10 4.33 5.27
N LEU A 39 7.87 3.89 5.03
CA LEU A 39 7.11 3.09 6.00
C LEU A 39 7.01 3.77 7.38
N SER A 40 6.81 5.09 7.41
CA SER A 40 6.72 5.88 8.65
C SER A 40 5.82 5.29 9.76
N PRO A 41 4.67 4.64 9.46
CA PRO A 41 3.85 4.00 10.49
C PRO A 41 4.43 2.71 11.10
N MET A 42 5.49 2.14 10.51
CA MET A 42 6.13 0.89 10.94
C MET A 42 7.39 1.16 11.78
N SER A 43 7.93 0.12 12.39
CA SER A 43 9.11 0.17 13.26
C SER A 43 10.38 0.67 12.53
N LYS A 44 11.34 1.21 13.30
CA LYS A 44 12.62 1.69 12.77
C LYS A 44 13.36 0.63 11.96
N THR A 45 13.34 -0.62 12.41
CA THR A 45 13.88 -1.77 11.68
C THR A 45 13.29 -1.89 10.28
N ALA A 46 11.97 -1.71 10.14
CA ALA A 46 11.31 -1.77 8.84
C ALA A 46 11.66 -0.57 7.95
N GLN A 47 11.73 0.63 8.53
CA GLN A 47 12.11 1.87 7.84
C GLN A 47 13.53 1.77 7.27
N GLU A 48 14.49 1.38 8.10
CA GLU A 48 15.91 1.21 7.72
C GLU A 48 16.07 0.11 6.67
N ALA A 49 15.41 -1.04 6.86
CA ALA A 49 15.44 -2.15 5.90
C ALA A 49 14.97 -1.72 4.51
N ALA A 50 13.85 -1.00 4.44
CA ALA A 50 13.29 -0.51 3.19
C ALA A 50 14.25 0.49 2.52
N HIS A 51 14.78 1.44 3.30
CA HIS A 51 15.72 2.44 2.79
C HIS A 51 17.00 1.80 2.25
N GLU A 52 17.66 0.94 3.04
CA GLU A 52 18.88 0.23 2.65
C GLU A 52 18.67 -0.60 1.37
N ARG A 53 17.58 -1.37 1.31
CA ARG A 53 17.35 -2.29 0.20
C ARG A 53 17.04 -1.53 -1.09
N LEU A 54 16.20 -0.50 -1.04
CA LEU A 54 15.87 0.31 -2.22
C LEU A 54 17.08 1.10 -2.72
N THR A 55 17.89 1.64 -1.81
CA THR A 55 19.16 2.31 -2.18
C THR A 55 20.10 1.32 -2.89
N LYS A 56 20.23 0.09 -2.39
CA LYS A 56 21.02 -0.97 -3.04
C LYS A 56 20.48 -1.38 -4.42
N LEU A 57 19.19 -1.17 -4.67
CA LEU A 57 18.55 -1.40 -5.98
C LEU A 57 18.69 -0.17 -6.92
N GLY A 58 19.39 0.88 -6.50
CA GLY A 58 19.61 2.09 -7.30
C GLY A 58 18.46 3.09 -7.26
N VAL A 59 17.48 2.92 -6.38
CA VAL A 59 16.38 3.89 -6.20
C VAL A 59 16.90 5.13 -5.49
N LYS A 60 16.66 6.30 -6.09
CA LYS A 60 16.96 7.62 -5.52
C LYS A 60 15.84 8.05 -4.59
N ILE A 61 16.06 7.95 -3.29
CA ILE A 61 15.06 8.25 -2.27
C ILE A 61 15.16 9.73 -1.88
N ILE A 62 14.04 10.46 -1.95
CA ILE A 62 13.93 11.86 -1.54
C ILE A 62 12.85 11.94 -0.45
N LEU A 63 13.25 12.29 0.77
CA LEU A 63 12.38 12.37 1.94
C LEU A 63 12.20 13.83 2.38
N ASN A 64 11.24 14.07 3.28
CA ASN A 64 10.92 15.39 3.83
C ASN A 64 10.47 16.44 2.79
N VAL A 65 10.06 16.01 1.60
CA VAL A 65 9.69 16.94 0.52
C VAL A 65 8.46 16.40 -0.20
N ALA A 66 7.40 17.20 -0.24
CA ALA A 66 6.20 16.87 -0.98
C ALA A 66 6.33 17.22 -2.46
N VAL A 67 5.68 16.42 -3.32
CA VAL A 67 5.42 16.82 -4.70
C VAL A 67 4.31 17.88 -4.69
N LYS A 68 4.56 19.00 -5.36
CA LYS A 68 3.64 20.12 -5.49
C LYS A 68 2.81 20.00 -6.77
N ASP A 69 3.43 19.62 -7.89
CA ASP A 69 2.77 19.56 -9.19
C ASP A 69 3.50 18.63 -10.17
N TYR A 70 2.84 18.31 -11.30
CA TYR A 70 3.42 17.62 -12.45
C TYR A 70 2.95 18.29 -13.75
N VAL A 71 3.84 19.07 -14.36
CA VAL A 71 3.55 19.91 -15.54
C VAL A 71 4.68 19.73 -16.54
N ASP A 72 4.35 19.64 -17.83
CA ASP A 72 5.34 19.55 -18.92
C ASP A 72 6.43 18.50 -18.68
N GLN A 73 6.02 17.31 -18.21
CA GLN A 73 6.91 16.18 -17.87
C GLN A 73 7.91 16.49 -16.75
N GLN A 74 7.63 17.48 -15.91
CA GLN A 74 8.45 17.82 -14.74
C GLN A 74 7.65 17.65 -13.46
N VAL A 75 8.20 16.87 -12.53
CA VAL A 75 7.71 16.79 -11.15
C VAL A 75 8.29 17.98 -10.39
N ILE A 76 7.42 18.86 -9.91
CA ILE A 76 7.78 20.06 -9.15
C ILE A 76 7.68 19.74 -7.66
N LEU A 77 8.77 19.94 -6.92
CA LEU A 77 8.85 19.70 -5.49
C LEU A 77 8.55 20.97 -4.68
N ALA A 78 8.06 20.79 -3.46
CA ALA A 78 7.71 21.88 -2.56
C ALA A 78 8.91 22.76 -2.15
N ASP A 79 10.13 22.25 -2.26
CA ASP A 79 11.38 22.98 -1.97
C ASP A 79 11.98 23.69 -3.19
N GLY A 80 11.24 23.72 -4.31
CA GLY A 80 11.64 24.41 -5.55
C GLY A 80 12.48 23.58 -6.51
N ARG A 81 12.91 22.36 -6.15
CA ARG A 81 13.55 21.44 -7.09
C ARG A 81 12.54 20.91 -8.11
N SER A 82 13.01 20.60 -9.32
CA SER A 82 12.25 19.87 -10.33
C SER A 82 12.99 18.60 -10.77
N ILE A 83 12.22 17.59 -11.19
CA ILE A 83 12.74 16.33 -11.71
C ILE A 83 12.02 16.03 -13.03
N GLU A 84 12.79 15.95 -14.11
CA GLU A 84 12.28 15.56 -15.43
C GLU A 84 11.92 14.07 -15.43
N THR A 85 10.69 13.75 -15.84
CA THR A 85 10.22 12.38 -16.01
C THR A 85 9.01 12.31 -16.93
N GLU A 86 9.08 11.38 -17.87
CA GLU A 86 7.97 10.98 -18.74
C GLU A 86 6.90 10.16 -18.01
N THR A 87 7.26 9.58 -16.86
CA THR A 87 6.36 8.70 -16.09
C THR A 87 6.31 9.13 -14.64
N LEU A 88 5.11 9.50 -14.20
CA LEU A 88 4.79 9.73 -12.79
C LEU A 88 3.80 8.68 -12.32
N ILE A 89 4.12 8.00 -11.21
CA ILE A 89 3.18 7.09 -10.54
C ILE A 89 2.85 7.65 -9.17
N TRP A 90 1.59 8.06 -8.99
CA TRP A 90 1.11 8.63 -7.74
C TRP A 90 0.53 7.56 -6.81
N THR A 91 1.14 7.35 -5.65
CA THR A 91 0.74 6.29 -4.71
C THR A 91 0.43 6.79 -3.29
N SER A 92 0.34 8.09 -3.08
CA SER A 92 0.14 8.70 -1.76
C SER A 92 -1.20 9.45 -1.67
N GLY A 93 -1.74 9.61 -0.47
CA GLY A 93 -2.93 10.42 -0.23
C GLY A 93 -4.21 9.83 -0.82
N VAL A 94 -4.87 8.95 -0.07
CA VAL A 94 -6.22 8.47 -0.40
C VAL A 94 -7.25 9.35 0.30
N ILE A 95 -8.26 9.79 -0.44
CA ILE A 95 -9.40 10.55 0.09
C ILE A 95 -10.70 9.78 -0.14
N GLY A 96 -11.64 9.94 0.78
CA GLY A 96 -12.98 9.38 0.66
C GLY A 96 -13.68 9.89 -0.60
N ARG A 97 -14.39 8.98 -1.27
CA ARG A 97 -15.31 9.35 -2.34
C ARG A 97 -16.54 10.00 -1.71
N GLU A 98 -17.01 11.07 -2.35
CA GLU A 98 -18.24 11.73 -1.93
C GLU A 98 -19.44 10.78 -2.12
N VAL A 99 -20.30 10.72 -1.10
CA VAL A 99 -21.51 9.90 -1.08
C VAL A 99 -22.71 10.83 -0.98
N PRO A 100 -23.48 11.01 -2.07
CA PRO A 100 -24.66 11.87 -2.05
C PRO A 100 -25.65 11.45 -0.96
N GLY A 101 -26.23 12.44 -0.27
CA GLY A 101 -27.21 12.20 0.80
C GLY A 101 -26.62 11.96 2.20
N ILE A 102 -25.30 11.91 2.34
CA ILE A 102 -24.65 11.98 3.65
C ILE A 102 -24.61 13.44 4.14
N PRO A 103 -24.99 13.73 5.40
CA PRO A 103 -24.92 15.09 5.92
C PRO A 103 -23.50 15.66 5.83
N ALA A 104 -23.39 16.92 5.40
CA ALA A 104 -22.09 17.57 5.16
C ALA A 104 -21.28 17.73 6.47
N GLU A 105 -21.98 17.92 7.59
CA GLU A 105 -21.42 17.95 8.94
C GLU A 105 -20.77 16.63 9.36
N SER A 106 -21.13 15.52 8.70
CA SER A 106 -20.58 14.19 8.95
C SER A 106 -19.32 13.93 8.13
N LEU A 107 -18.77 14.93 7.42
CA LEU A 107 -17.52 14.81 6.68
C LEU A 107 -16.35 15.39 7.49
N GLY A 108 -15.34 14.56 7.71
CA GLY A 108 -14.08 14.95 8.34
C GLY A 108 -12.91 15.05 7.35
N LYS A 109 -11.69 15.04 7.90
CA LYS A 109 -10.45 15.17 7.13
C LYS A 109 -10.36 14.12 6.01
N GLY A 110 -9.96 14.55 4.82
CA GLY A 110 -9.80 13.68 3.66
C GLY A 110 -11.11 13.14 3.11
N ARG A 111 -12.24 13.84 3.32
CA ARG A 111 -13.60 13.42 2.92
C ARG A 111 -14.02 12.08 3.52
N ARG A 112 -13.49 11.73 4.69
CA ARG A 112 -13.90 10.54 5.45
C ARG A 112 -15.14 10.87 6.28
N ILE A 113 -16.07 9.92 6.39
CA ILE A 113 -17.33 10.05 7.10
C ILE A 113 -17.12 9.80 8.60
N LEU A 114 -17.52 10.76 9.42
CA LEU A 114 -17.50 10.70 10.88
C LEU A 114 -18.51 9.66 11.38
N VAL A 115 -18.01 8.72 12.18
CA VAL A 115 -18.83 7.67 12.78
C VAL A 115 -18.67 7.61 14.30
N ASP A 116 -19.70 7.10 14.97
CA ASP A 116 -19.64 6.77 16.39
C ASP A 116 -18.86 5.47 16.66
N ALA A 117 -18.83 5.02 17.92
CA ALA A 117 -18.16 3.79 18.32
C ALA A 117 -18.77 2.50 17.74
N TYR A 118 -19.92 2.59 17.07
CA TYR A 118 -20.65 1.46 16.48
C TYR A 118 -20.70 1.56 14.95
N ASN A 119 -19.81 2.36 14.35
CA ASN A 119 -19.73 2.64 12.93
C ASN A 119 -20.96 3.35 12.33
N LYS A 120 -21.83 3.94 13.16
CA LYS A 120 -23.00 4.69 12.69
C LYS A 120 -22.57 6.09 12.27
N VAL A 121 -23.06 6.55 11.13
CA VAL A 121 -22.76 7.89 10.61
C VAL A 121 -23.39 8.94 11.51
N GLN A 122 -22.60 9.91 11.94
CA GLN A 122 -23.09 11.03 12.76
C GLN A 122 -24.24 11.75 12.05
N GLY A 123 -25.24 12.22 12.80
CA GLY A 123 -26.43 12.86 12.22
C GLY A 123 -27.43 11.92 11.55
N THR A 124 -27.22 10.59 11.59
CA THR A 124 -28.12 9.60 10.97
C THR A 124 -28.61 8.56 11.97
N LYS A 125 -29.73 7.88 11.66
CA LYS A 125 -30.32 6.86 12.54
C LYS A 125 -29.95 5.43 12.14
N ASN A 126 -29.80 5.18 10.85
CA ASN A 126 -29.71 3.84 10.26
C ASN A 126 -28.61 3.72 9.17
N ILE A 127 -27.71 4.70 9.06
CA ILE A 127 -26.62 4.68 8.08
C ILE A 127 -25.32 4.34 8.81
N TYR A 128 -24.53 3.45 8.23
CA TYR A 128 -23.25 2.98 8.77
C TYR A 128 -22.15 3.11 7.73
N ALA A 129 -20.93 3.43 8.16
CA ALA A 129 -19.76 3.52 7.31
C ALA A 129 -18.60 2.70 7.90
N LEU A 130 -17.90 1.95 7.05
CA LEU A 130 -16.82 1.02 7.43
C LEU A 130 -15.58 1.22 6.55
N GLY A 131 -14.47 0.62 6.95
CA GLY A 131 -13.20 0.69 6.21
C GLY A 131 -12.68 2.11 6.01
N ASP A 132 -12.05 2.36 4.85
CA ASP A 132 -11.26 3.56 4.59
C ASP A 132 -12.05 4.86 4.58
N ILE A 133 -13.36 4.78 4.27
CA ILE A 133 -14.24 5.95 4.28
C ILE A 133 -14.67 6.33 5.70
N ALA A 134 -14.62 5.42 6.68
CA ALA A 134 -15.03 5.70 8.06
C ALA A 134 -13.93 6.42 8.85
N LEU A 135 -14.30 7.40 9.67
CA LEU A 135 -13.41 8.13 10.57
C LEU A 135 -14.02 8.13 11.98
N GLN A 136 -13.43 7.30 12.85
CA GLN A 136 -13.88 7.11 14.23
C GLN A 136 -12.84 7.66 15.21
N PHE A 137 -13.25 8.48 16.17
CA PHE A 137 -12.36 9.06 17.19
C PHE A 137 -12.51 8.45 18.59
N THR A 138 -13.43 7.49 18.75
CA THR A 138 -13.79 6.92 20.06
C THR A 138 -12.82 5.84 20.56
N ASP A 139 -11.94 5.33 19.68
CA ASP A 139 -10.93 4.34 20.07
C ASP A 139 -9.71 5.05 20.68
N LYS A 140 -9.47 4.81 21.98
CA LYS A 140 -8.37 5.43 22.75
C LYS A 140 -7.00 5.15 22.17
N ASN A 141 -6.81 3.99 21.52
CA ASN A 141 -5.52 3.64 20.90
C ASN A 141 -5.30 4.37 19.56
N PHE A 142 -6.37 4.94 18.98
CA PHE A 142 -6.36 5.61 17.68
C PHE A 142 -7.10 6.95 17.75
N PRO A 143 -6.60 7.93 18.54
CA PRO A 143 -7.30 9.20 18.78
C PRO A 143 -7.43 10.07 17.52
N LYS A 144 -6.65 9.80 16.48
CA LYS A 144 -6.69 10.50 15.18
C LYS A 144 -7.45 9.72 14.09
N GLY A 145 -8.14 8.64 14.48
CA GLY A 145 -8.79 7.72 13.56
C GLY A 145 -7.93 6.51 13.21
N HIS A 146 -8.60 5.42 12.84
CA HIS A 146 -7.95 4.21 12.38
C HIS A 146 -7.25 4.41 11.03
N PRO A 147 -6.14 3.71 10.79
CA PRO A 147 -5.47 3.73 9.50
C PRO A 147 -6.35 3.10 8.41
N GLN A 148 -6.18 3.57 7.17
CA GLN A 148 -6.91 3.06 5.99
C GLN A 148 -6.28 1.73 5.53
N LEU A 149 -6.60 0.66 6.27
CA LEU A 149 -6.06 -0.69 6.06
C LEU A 149 -7.19 -1.71 5.91
N ALA A 150 -6.97 -2.72 5.07
CA ALA A 150 -7.91 -3.81 4.89
C ALA A 150 -8.28 -4.53 6.21
N GLN A 151 -7.34 -4.70 7.15
CA GLN A 151 -7.63 -5.30 8.45
C GLN A 151 -8.59 -4.45 9.29
N VAL A 152 -8.52 -3.12 9.21
CA VAL A 152 -9.49 -2.23 9.88
C VAL A 152 -10.87 -2.43 9.26
N ALA A 153 -10.98 -2.44 7.93
CA ALA A 153 -12.24 -2.68 7.23
C ALA A 153 -12.87 -4.05 7.56
N ILE A 154 -12.06 -5.11 7.61
CA ILE A 154 -12.53 -6.46 7.97
C ILE A 154 -13.02 -6.48 9.43
N GLN A 155 -12.26 -5.91 10.36
CA GLN A 155 -12.65 -5.90 11.77
C GLN A 155 -13.88 -5.01 12.02
N HIS A 156 -14.00 -3.87 11.33
CA HIS A 156 -15.20 -3.04 11.27
C HIS A 156 -16.40 -3.89 10.83
N ALA A 157 -16.31 -4.60 9.70
CA ALA A 157 -17.40 -5.41 9.18
C ALA A 157 -17.82 -6.53 10.14
N VAL A 158 -16.87 -7.23 10.77
CA VAL A 158 -17.15 -8.28 11.76
C VAL A 158 -17.82 -7.73 13.01
N ASN A 159 -17.37 -6.57 13.52
CA ASN A 159 -17.99 -5.94 14.69
C ASN A 159 -19.40 -5.43 14.37
N LEU A 160 -19.57 -4.68 13.27
CA LEU A 160 -20.87 -4.16 12.86
C LEU A 160 -21.86 -5.30 12.59
N GLY A 161 -21.45 -6.36 11.87
CA GLY A 161 -22.34 -7.50 11.61
C GLY A 161 -22.87 -8.16 12.89
N LYS A 162 -22.02 -8.28 13.93
CA LYS A 162 -22.46 -8.75 15.25
C LYS A 162 -23.36 -7.75 15.96
N ASN A 163 -23.11 -6.46 15.81
CA ASN A 163 -23.92 -5.40 16.41
C ASN A 163 -25.30 -5.26 15.75
N LEU A 164 -25.41 -5.47 14.44
CA LEU A 164 -26.71 -5.49 13.76
C LEU A 164 -27.58 -6.65 14.27
N LYS A 165 -27.00 -7.84 14.48
CA LYS A 165 -27.70 -8.96 15.12
C LYS A 165 -28.10 -8.64 16.57
N ARG A 166 -27.24 -7.95 17.33
CA ARG A 166 -27.59 -7.50 18.68
C ARG A 166 -28.72 -6.49 18.68
N LEU A 167 -28.75 -5.59 17.70
CA LEU A 167 -29.82 -4.61 17.55
C LEU A 167 -31.17 -5.28 17.30
N GLU A 168 -31.20 -6.34 16.48
CA GLU A 168 -32.41 -7.15 16.25
C GLU A 168 -32.86 -7.91 17.50
N ASP A 169 -31.90 -8.37 18.32
CA ASP A 169 -32.16 -9.07 19.58
C ASP A 169 -32.41 -8.13 20.79
N ASP A 170 -32.55 -6.81 20.59
CA ASP A 170 -32.63 -5.78 21.65
C ASP A 170 -31.48 -5.84 22.69
N LYS A 171 -30.28 -6.24 22.25
CA LYS A 171 -29.08 -6.36 23.08
C LYS A 171 -28.20 -5.11 22.98
N VAL A 172 -27.45 -4.87 24.06
CA VAL A 172 -26.46 -3.79 24.15
C VAL A 172 -25.37 -3.95 23.08
N LEU A 173 -25.13 -2.89 22.30
CA LEU A 173 -24.12 -2.86 21.25
C LEU A 173 -22.71 -2.84 21.84
N VAL A 174 -21.75 -3.44 21.12
CA VAL A 174 -20.34 -3.49 21.53
C VAL A 174 -19.54 -2.46 20.75
N PRO A 175 -18.86 -1.50 21.41
CA PRO A 175 -18.07 -0.50 20.71
C PRO A 175 -16.90 -1.14 19.96
N PHE A 176 -16.53 -0.58 18.82
CA PHE A 176 -15.41 -1.01 18.02
C PHE A 176 -14.09 -0.52 18.61
N SER A 177 -13.13 -1.43 18.78
CA SER A 177 -11.73 -1.15 19.04
C SER A 177 -10.87 -1.97 18.09
N TYR A 178 -9.90 -1.31 17.45
CA TYR A 178 -9.06 -1.97 16.46
C TYR A 178 -7.96 -2.79 17.12
N ASN A 179 -7.95 -4.09 16.84
CA ASN A 179 -6.86 -4.98 17.24
C ASN A 179 -5.79 -4.98 16.15
N ASN A 180 -4.70 -4.24 16.36
CA ASN A 180 -3.57 -4.20 15.44
C ASN A 180 -2.83 -5.55 15.44
N LYS A 181 -2.98 -6.32 14.36
CA LYS A 181 -2.31 -7.62 14.16
C LYS A 181 -0.87 -7.50 13.69
N GLY A 182 -0.37 -6.29 13.49
CA GLY A 182 0.89 -6.01 12.83
C GLY A 182 0.71 -5.62 11.37
N SER A 183 1.81 -5.20 10.76
CA SER A 183 1.90 -4.78 9.36
C SER A 183 3.06 -5.51 8.68
N MET A 184 2.93 -5.72 7.38
CA MET A 184 3.99 -6.32 6.58
C MET A 184 4.09 -5.55 5.28
N ALA A 185 5.30 -5.43 4.75
CA ALA A 185 5.54 -4.82 3.45
C ALA A 185 6.59 -5.61 2.69
N ILE A 186 6.34 -5.86 1.41
CA ILE A 186 7.34 -6.45 0.51
C ILE A 186 8.18 -5.32 -0.11
N ILE A 187 9.49 -5.40 0.04
CA ILE A 187 10.41 -4.39 -0.50
C ILE A 187 10.89 -4.82 -1.88
N SER A 188 11.31 -6.08 -2.01
CA SER A 188 11.70 -6.70 -3.27
C SER A 188 11.53 -8.21 -3.16
N LYS A 189 11.83 -8.95 -4.23
CA LYS A 189 11.99 -10.40 -4.19
C LYS A 189 12.94 -10.80 -3.07
N PHE A 190 12.53 -11.83 -2.33
CA PHE A 190 13.23 -12.37 -1.16
C PHE A 190 13.45 -11.37 -0.01
N ASN A 191 12.87 -10.17 -0.07
CA ASN A 191 13.06 -9.13 0.94
C ASN A 191 11.72 -8.51 1.33
N ALA A 192 11.27 -8.83 2.54
CA ALA A 192 10.12 -8.17 3.16
C ALA A 192 10.48 -7.71 4.57
N VAL A 193 9.58 -6.92 5.14
CA VAL A 193 9.59 -6.53 6.55
C VAL A 193 8.29 -6.97 7.18
N VAL A 194 8.38 -7.55 8.36
CA VAL A 194 7.24 -7.94 9.19
C VAL A 194 7.37 -7.18 10.50
N ASP A 195 6.33 -6.45 10.84
CA ASP A 195 6.26 -5.62 12.04
C ASP A 195 5.05 -6.05 12.87
N LEU A 196 5.29 -6.81 13.93
CA LEU A 196 4.27 -7.28 14.85
C LEU A 196 4.28 -6.42 16.11
N PRO A 197 3.17 -6.36 16.88
CA PRO A 197 3.09 -5.51 18.07
C PRO A 197 4.19 -5.71 19.12
N LYS A 198 4.85 -6.88 19.13
CA LYS A 198 5.90 -7.24 20.10
C LYS A 198 7.32 -7.28 19.51
N PHE A 199 7.45 -7.52 18.21
CA PHE A 199 8.76 -7.68 17.57
C PHE A 199 8.66 -7.46 16.06
N SER A 200 9.76 -7.05 15.45
CA SER A 200 9.86 -6.84 14.00
C SER A 200 11.08 -7.57 13.45
N TYR A 201 11.00 -8.05 12.21
CA TYR A 201 12.10 -8.74 11.53
C TYR A 201 12.07 -8.49 10.02
N LYS A 202 13.22 -8.66 9.36
CA LYS A 202 13.42 -8.33 7.93
C LYS A 202 14.06 -9.46 7.14
N GLY A 203 14.03 -9.35 5.81
CA GLY A 203 14.77 -10.21 4.88
C GLY A 203 13.99 -11.43 4.40
N PHE A 204 14.69 -12.54 4.16
CA PHE A 204 14.11 -13.73 3.53
C PHE A 204 13.06 -14.44 4.39
N ILE A 205 13.30 -14.55 5.70
CA ILE A 205 12.31 -15.16 6.62
C ILE A 205 11.04 -14.30 6.70
N ALA A 206 11.18 -12.98 6.76
CA ALA A 206 10.05 -12.05 6.67
C ALA A 206 9.29 -12.21 5.35
N TRP A 207 10.00 -12.42 4.25
CA TRP A 207 9.39 -12.68 2.94
C TRP A 207 8.65 -14.02 2.90
N LEU A 208 9.20 -15.10 3.48
CA LEU A 208 8.49 -16.38 3.61
C LEU A 208 7.21 -16.24 4.45
N THR A 209 7.26 -15.50 5.57
CA THR A 209 6.07 -15.22 6.37
C THR A 209 5.03 -14.44 5.58
N TRP A 210 5.47 -13.42 4.83
CA TRP A 210 4.59 -12.65 3.95
C TRP A 210 3.90 -13.56 2.93
N LEU A 211 4.64 -14.46 2.26
CA LEU A 211 4.06 -15.44 1.33
C LEU A 211 3.01 -16.31 2.02
N PHE A 212 3.34 -16.86 3.18
CA PHE A 212 2.46 -17.77 3.91
C PHE A 212 1.13 -17.10 4.28
N ILE A 213 1.18 -15.89 4.85
CA ILE A 213 -0.03 -15.15 5.29
C ILE A 213 -0.90 -14.72 4.11
N HIS A 214 -0.33 -14.43 2.94
CA HIS A 214 -1.11 -14.06 1.76
C HIS A 214 -1.66 -15.28 1.00
N ILE A 215 -1.04 -16.46 1.13
CA ILE A 215 -1.50 -17.70 0.49
C ILE A 215 -2.61 -18.39 1.31
N ILE A 216 -2.55 -18.35 2.66
CA ILE A 216 -3.53 -19.04 3.52
C ILE A 216 -5.00 -18.62 3.28
N PRO A 217 -5.35 -17.34 3.12
CA PRO A 217 -6.72 -16.90 2.93
C PRO A 217 -7.35 -17.36 1.60
N LEU A 218 -6.56 -17.89 0.66
CA LEU A 218 -7.07 -18.37 -0.61
C LEU A 218 -7.95 -19.61 -0.38
N ILE A 219 -9.15 -19.60 -0.96
CA ILE A 219 -10.27 -20.45 -0.53
C ILE A 219 -10.10 -21.95 -0.87
N THR A 220 -9.14 -22.34 -1.72
CA THR A 220 -9.00 -23.76 -2.14
C THR A 220 -7.55 -24.22 -2.18
N PHE A 221 -7.25 -25.41 -1.64
CA PHE A 221 -5.89 -25.98 -1.62
C PHE A 221 -5.25 -26.08 -3.02
N ARG A 222 -6.05 -26.39 -4.06
CA ARG A 222 -5.58 -26.42 -5.46
C ARG A 222 -5.13 -25.05 -5.96
N SER A 223 -5.81 -23.96 -5.58
CA SER A 223 -5.37 -22.61 -5.95
C SER A 223 -4.12 -22.19 -5.19
N LYS A 224 -3.97 -22.61 -3.92
CA LYS A 224 -2.76 -22.38 -3.11
C LYS A 224 -1.52 -23.05 -3.72
N ALA A 225 -1.59 -24.34 -4.05
CA ALA A 225 -0.45 -25.07 -4.59
C ALA A 225 -0.02 -24.55 -5.97
N ARG A 226 -0.97 -24.25 -6.86
CA ARG A 226 -0.69 -23.67 -8.18
C ARG A 226 -0.08 -22.27 -8.06
N LEU A 227 -0.58 -21.43 -7.16
CA LEU A 227 -0.02 -20.11 -6.91
C LEU A 227 1.40 -20.20 -6.32
N ALA A 228 1.60 -21.04 -5.31
CA ALA A 228 2.91 -21.27 -4.71
C ALA A 228 3.92 -21.77 -5.75
N PHE A 229 3.53 -22.71 -6.63
CA PHE A 229 4.39 -23.20 -7.71
C PHE A 229 4.65 -22.12 -8.78
N ASN A 230 3.64 -21.35 -9.18
CA ASN A 230 3.82 -20.24 -10.11
C ASN A 230 4.76 -19.18 -9.55
N TRP A 231 4.60 -18.80 -8.29
CA TRP A 231 5.49 -17.88 -7.60
C TRP A 231 6.89 -18.45 -7.44
N LEU A 232 7.05 -19.71 -7.01
CA LEU A 232 8.34 -20.38 -6.94
C LEU A 232 9.04 -20.38 -8.31
N ARG A 233 8.31 -20.74 -9.38
CA ARG A 233 8.82 -20.68 -10.75
C ARG A 233 9.20 -19.26 -11.15
N LEU A 234 8.37 -18.25 -10.89
CA LEU A 234 8.68 -16.85 -11.18
C LEU A 234 9.91 -16.37 -10.42
N PHE A 235 10.03 -16.73 -9.14
CA PHE A 235 11.16 -16.40 -8.30
C PHE A 235 12.43 -17.17 -8.65
N ILE A 236 12.36 -18.33 -9.30
CA ILE A 236 13.57 -19.02 -9.78
C ILE A 236 13.94 -18.53 -11.19
N THR A 237 12.95 -18.38 -12.08
CA THR A 237 13.19 -18.16 -13.51
C THR A 237 13.24 -16.70 -13.94
N ASN A 238 12.84 -15.76 -13.07
CA ASN A 238 12.72 -14.32 -13.38
C ASN A 238 11.92 -14.04 -14.67
N ASN A 239 11.01 -14.93 -15.06
CA ASN A 239 10.34 -14.87 -16.35
C ASN A 239 8.85 -14.59 -16.17
N PRO A 240 8.40 -13.32 -16.20
CA PRO A 240 6.98 -13.01 -16.14
C PRO A 240 6.26 -13.65 -17.33
N SER A 241 5.06 -14.19 -17.08
CA SER A 241 4.25 -14.85 -18.11
C SER A 241 3.67 -13.88 -19.15
N ILE A 242 3.72 -12.57 -18.87
CA ILE A 242 3.25 -11.50 -19.76
C ILE A 242 4.49 -10.78 -20.29
N ARG A 243 4.72 -10.86 -21.59
CA ARG A 243 5.80 -10.17 -22.31
C ARG A 243 5.18 -9.08 -23.16
N LEU A 244 5.54 -7.84 -22.89
CA LEU A 244 5.36 -6.77 -23.87
C LEU A 244 6.46 -6.95 -24.91
N ILE A 245 6.14 -6.87 -26.20
CA ILE A 245 7.14 -6.86 -27.28
C ILE A 245 7.20 -5.42 -27.80
N LEU A 246 8.18 -4.66 -27.33
CA LEU A 246 8.45 -3.33 -27.88
C LEU A 246 9.27 -3.51 -29.16
N ARG A 247 8.69 -3.15 -30.31
CA ARG A 247 9.44 -3.03 -31.56
C ARG A 247 10.01 -1.62 -31.62
N PRO A 248 11.32 -1.43 -31.85
CA PRO A 248 11.85 -0.09 -32.10
C PRO A 248 11.12 0.51 -33.30
N LYS A 249 10.73 1.78 -33.18
CA LYS A 249 10.18 2.53 -34.31
C LYS A 249 11.26 2.53 -35.39
N LYS A 250 10.99 1.94 -36.56
CA LYS A 250 11.91 2.02 -37.68
C LYS A 250 12.19 3.49 -37.94
N ASP A 251 13.45 3.86 -37.90
CA ASP A 251 13.91 5.17 -38.34
C ASP A 251 13.52 5.29 -39.81
N THR A 252 12.40 5.98 -40.05
CA THR A 252 11.94 6.29 -41.38
C THR A 252 12.62 7.61 -41.68
N GLY A 253 13.86 7.50 -42.13
CA GLY A 253 14.61 8.65 -42.62
C GLY A 253 13.74 9.42 -43.60
N GLN A 254 13.36 10.63 -43.20
CA GLN A 254 12.96 11.73 -44.05
C GLN A 254 13.80 12.92 -43.65
#